data_AF-A0A918J1Z5-F1
#
_entry.id   AF-A0A918J1Z5-F1
#
_cell.length_a   1.000
_cell.length_b   1.000
_cell.length_c   1.000
_cell.angle_alpha   90.00
_cell.angle_beta   90.00
_cell.angle_gamma   90.00
#
_symmetry.space_group_name_H-M   'P 1'
#
loop_
_entity.id
_entity.type
_entity.pdbx_description
1 polymer ?
#
loop_
_entity_poly.entity_id
_entity_poly.type
_entity_poly.pdbx_seq_one_letter_code
_entity_poly.pdbx_strand_id
1 'polypeptide(L)'
;MKQIGKEGLKLERAKKHVAAVKGFYNHLFVYLFVNLGLILLYTGYRFINTGYYEVLEVGFKNWIDWNSLFTPLFWGIGLFFHGLSVYGSKPRFLRKWEERQIKKYREE
;
A
#
# COMPACT_ATOMS: atom_id res chain seq x y z
N MET A 1 -21.82 33.65 10.28
CA MET A 1 -20.48 33.14 10.67
C MET A 1 -20.38 31.61 10.79
N LYS A 2 -21.38 30.89 11.32
CA LYS A 2 -21.34 29.41 11.50
C LYS A 2 -21.22 28.57 10.21
N GLN A 3 -21.67 29.10 9.05
CA GLN A 3 -21.56 28.40 7.75
C GLN A 3 -20.14 28.43 7.17
N ILE A 4 -19.42 29.55 7.28
CA ILE A 4 -18.07 29.72 6.70
C ILE A 4 -17.08 28.72 7.33
N GLY A 5 -17.18 28.47 8.65
CA GLY A 5 -16.36 27.46 9.33
C GLY A 5 -16.70 26.01 8.94
N LYS A 6 -17.96 25.70 8.64
CA LYS A 6 -18.36 24.36 8.18
C LYS A 6 -17.85 24.05 6.78
N GLU A 7 -17.87 25.02 5.87
CA GLU A 7 -17.36 24.88 4.51
C GLU A 7 -15.83 24.68 4.49
N GLY A 8 -15.08 25.43 5.32
CA GLY A 8 -13.64 25.23 5.49
C GLY A 8 -13.27 23.83 6.00
N LEU A 9 -13.99 23.32 7.01
CA LEU A 9 -13.77 21.97 7.55
C LEU A 9 -14.07 20.85 6.54
N LYS A 10 -15.12 21.00 5.72
CA LYS A 10 -15.42 20.07 4.62
C LYS A 10 -14.31 20.07 3.57
N LEU A 11 -13.84 21.25 3.19
CA LEU A 11 -12.77 21.40 2.20
C LEU A 11 -11.46 20.76 2.69
N GLU A 12 -11.09 20.98 3.95
CA GLU A 12 -9.88 20.39 4.52
C GLU A 12 -9.98 18.86 4.58
N ARG A 13 -11.15 18.32 4.96
CA ARG A 13 -11.39 16.87 4.96
C ARG A 13 -11.29 16.28 3.55
N ALA A 14 -11.86 16.96 2.56
CA ALA A 14 -11.76 16.55 1.16
C ALA A 14 -10.30 16.57 0.66
N LYS A 15 -9.54 17.63 0.97
CA LYS A 15 -8.11 17.72 0.64
C LYS A 15 -7.29 16.58 1.26
N LYS A 16 -7.51 16.28 2.54
CA LYS A 16 -6.87 15.15 3.23
C LYS A 16 -7.20 13.81 2.57
N HIS A 17 -8.46 13.60 2.18
CA HIS A 17 -8.87 12.38 1.50
C HIS A 17 -8.20 12.24 0.13
N VAL A 18 -8.17 13.30 -0.69
CA VAL A 18 -7.48 13.30 -1.99
C VAL A 18 -5.99 13.01 -1.83
N ALA A 19 -5.34 13.60 -0.83
CA ALA A 19 -3.93 13.32 -0.53
C ALA A 19 -3.69 11.85 -0.16
N ALA A 20 -4.58 11.25 0.65
CA ALA A 20 -4.51 9.83 1.02
C ALA A 20 -4.70 8.92 -0.20
N VAL A 21 -5.69 9.21 -1.06
CA VAL A 21 -5.91 8.49 -2.33
C VAL A 21 -4.69 8.57 -3.25
N LYS A 22 -4.10 9.76 -3.40
CA LYS A 22 -2.87 9.94 -4.19
C LYS A 22 -1.70 9.14 -3.61
N GLY A 23 -1.57 9.11 -2.28
CA GLY A 23 -0.57 8.30 -1.58
C GLY A 23 -0.74 6.80 -1.85
N PHE A 24 -1.98 6.31 -1.83
CA PHE A 24 -2.28 4.92 -2.18
C PHE A 24 -1.91 4.59 -3.62
N TYR A 25 -2.30 5.41 -4.60
CA TYR A 25 -1.94 5.18 -6.00
C TYR A 25 -0.43 5.19 -6.24
N ASN A 26 0.31 6.04 -5.54
CA ASN A 26 1.77 6.04 -5.62
C ASN A 26 2.36 4.73 -5.08
N HIS A 27 1.88 4.25 -3.93
CA HIS A 27 2.31 2.97 -3.37
C HIS A 27 1.95 1.80 -4.30
N LEU A 28 0.72 1.77 -4.84
CA LEU A 28 0.28 0.79 -5.83
C LEU A 28 1.16 0.81 -7.09
N PHE A 29 1.49 2.00 -7.60
CA PHE A 29 2.34 2.14 -8.77
C PHE A 29 3.74 1.56 -8.54
N VAL A 30 4.39 1.92 -7.43
CA VAL A 30 5.72 1.38 -7.08
C VAL A 30 5.64 -0.14 -6.89
N TYR A 31 4.59 -0.63 -6.21
CA TYR A 31 4.36 -2.06 -6.05
C TYR A 31 4.27 -2.77 -7.41
N LEU A 32 3.45 -2.28 -8.34
CA LEU A 32 3.31 -2.90 -9.66
C LEU A 32 4.61 -2.82 -10.47
N PHE A 33 5.28 -1.68 -10.46
CA PHE A 33 6.52 -1.47 -11.22
C PHE A 33 7.65 -2.40 -10.76
N VAL A 34 7.88 -2.49 -9.45
CA VAL A 34 8.92 -3.35 -8.88
C VAL A 34 8.59 -4.84 -9.09
N ASN A 35 7.35 -5.25 -8.83
CA ASN A 35 6.96 -6.65 -8.99
C ASN A 35 6.97 -7.10 -10.46
N LEU A 36 6.57 -6.23 -11.39
CA LEU A 36 6.69 -6.52 -12.82
C LEU A 36 8.16 -6.70 -13.22
N GLY A 37 9.05 -5.82 -12.73
CA GLY A 37 10.49 -5.98 -12.93
C GLY A 37 11.03 -7.30 -12.38
N LEU A 38 10.64 -7.69 -11.17
CA LEU A 38 11.04 -8.96 -10.56
C LEU A 38 10.53 -10.18 -11.36
N ILE A 39 9.29 -10.13 -11.85
CA ILE A 39 8.73 -11.21 -12.69
C ILE A 39 9.49 -11.32 -14.00
N LEU A 40 9.78 -10.21 -14.68
CA LEU A 40 10.55 -10.20 -15.93
C LEU A 40 11.98 -10.72 -15.73
N LEU A 41 12.62 -10.33 -14.62
CA LEU A 41 13.95 -10.86 -14.26
C LEU A 41 13.90 -12.35 -13.98
N TYR A 42 12.90 -12.82 -13.23
CA TYR A 42 12.71 -14.25 -12.91
C TYR A 42 12.46 -15.09 -14.17
N THR A 43 11.54 -14.66 -15.06
CA THR A 43 11.21 -15.40 -16.28
C THR A 43 12.34 -15.33 -17.31
N GLY A 44 12.94 -14.16 -17.51
CA GLY A 44 14.07 -13.97 -18.40
C GLY A 44 15.27 -14.82 -18.00
N TYR A 45 15.58 -14.87 -16.70
CA TYR A 45 16.61 -15.75 -16.17
C TYR A 45 16.31 -17.23 -16.45
N ARG A 46 15.12 -17.72 -16.10
CA ARG A 46 14.74 -19.12 -16.28
C ARG A 46 14.82 -19.54 -17.75
N PHE A 47 14.46 -18.65 -18.67
CA PHE A 47 14.55 -18.89 -20.11
C PHE A 47 16.00 -19.03 -20.60
N ILE A 48 16.91 -18.20 -20.10
CA ILE A 48 18.35 -18.27 -20.46
C ILE A 48 18.99 -19.52 -19.85
N ASN A 49 18.67 -19.84 -18.59
CA ASN A 49 19.25 -20.98 -17.86
C ASN A 49 18.66 -22.34 -18.24
N THR A 50 17.66 -22.40 -19.13
CA THR A 50 17.26 -23.66 -19.79
C THR A 50 18.19 -24.06 -20.95
N GLY A 51 19.13 -23.21 -21.36
CA GLY A 51 20.21 -23.54 -22.30
C GLY A 51 21.47 -24.09 -21.60
N TYR A 52 22.39 -24.69 -22.37
CA TYR A 52 23.64 -25.36 -21.95
C TYR A 52 24.63 -24.55 -21.09
N TYR A 53 24.34 -23.29 -20.74
CA TYR A 53 25.21 -22.43 -19.97
C TYR A 53 24.51 -22.00 -18.67
N GLU A 54 25.02 -22.44 -17.52
CA GLU A 54 24.74 -21.76 -16.25
C GLU A 54 25.53 -20.46 -16.22
N VAL A 55 24.87 -19.33 -16.53
CA VAL A 55 25.53 -18.03 -16.67
C VAL A 55 25.55 -17.25 -15.34
N LEU A 56 24.75 -17.64 -14.34
CA LEU A 56 24.51 -16.83 -13.15
C LEU A 56 24.95 -17.49 -11.85
N GLU A 57 25.53 -16.68 -10.95
CA GLU A 57 25.97 -17.11 -9.64
C GLU A 57 24.82 -17.66 -8.79
N VAL A 58 25.09 -18.74 -8.04
CA VAL A 58 24.14 -19.40 -7.13
C VAL A 58 23.48 -18.40 -6.16
N GLY A 59 24.25 -17.40 -5.72
CA GLY A 59 23.75 -16.33 -4.85
C GLY A 59 22.63 -15.50 -5.50
N PHE A 60 22.82 -15.08 -6.76
CA PHE A 60 21.83 -14.28 -7.48
C PHE A 60 20.57 -15.09 -7.82
N LYS A 61 20.74 -16.35 -8.24
CA LYS A 61 19.62 -17.27 -8.48
C LYS A 61 18.73 -17.39 -7.24
N ASN A 62 19.34 -17.71 -6.09
CA ASN A 62 18.60 -17.85 -4.84
C ASN A 62 17.92 -16.53 -4.47
N TRP A 63 18.64 -15.41 -4.60
CA TRP A 63 18.06 -14.10 -4.32
C TRP A 63 16.81 -13.83 -5.18
N ILE A 64 16.84 -14.05 -6.50
CA ILE A 64 15.66 -13.86 -7.36
C ILE A 64 14.53 -14.84 -7.00
N ASP A 65 14.83 -16.14 -6.85
CA ASP A 65 13.82 -17.16 -6.55
C ASP A 65 13.03 -16.78 -5.27
N TRP A 66 13.73 -16.39 -4.19
CA TRP A 66 13.10 -15.96 -2.94
C TRP A 66 12.36 -14.62 -3.07
N ASN A 67 13.00 -13.60 -3.66
CA ASN A 67 12.41 -12.26 -3.73
C ASN A 67 11.21 -12.17 -4.69
N SER A 68 11.17 -13.01 -5.72
CA SER A 68 10.04 -13.05 -6.67
C SER A 68 8.71 -13.46 -6.01
N LEU A 69 8.75 -14.15 -4.87
CA LEU A 69 7.58 -14.56 -4.10
C LEU A 69 7.38 -13.70 -2.85
N PHE A 70 8.43 -13.52 -2.05
CA PHE A 70 8.32 -12.84 -0.76
C PHE A 70 8.04 -11.35 -0.91
N THR A 71 8.67 -10.66 -1.87
CA THR A 71 8.45 -9.23 -2.08
C THR A 71 6.99 -8.91 -2.41
N PRO A 72 6.34 -9.53 -3.42
CA PRO A 72 4.93 -9.28 -3.69
C PRO A 72 4.02 -9.66 -2.53
N LEU A 73 4.31 -10.76 -1.81
CA LEU A 73 3.50 -11.18 -0.66
C LEU A 73 3.52 -10.14 0.46
N PHE A 74 4.69 -9.77 0.96
CA PHE A 74 4.81 -8.86 2.10
C PHE A 74 4.37 -7.44 1.76
N TRP A 75 4.76 -6.93 0.59
CA TRP A 75 4.30 -5.61 0.15
C TRP A 75 2.81 -5.61 -0.19
N GLY A 76 2.27 -6.72 -0.71
CA GLY A 76 0.86 -6.89 -0.99
C GLY A 76 0.00 -6.78 0.27
N ILE A 77 0.46 -7.34 1.39
CA ILE A 77 -0.19 -7.17 2.70
C ILE A 77 -0.21 -5.69 3.11
N GLY A 78 0.93 -4.99 3.01
CA GLY A 78 1.02 -3.57 3.32
C GLY A 78 0.11 -2.71 2.44
N LEU A 79 0.08 -3.00 1.14
CA LEU A 79 -0.78 -2.35 0.16
C LEU A 79 -2.27 -2.59 0.45
N PHE A 80 -2.63 -3.82 0.85
CA PHE A 80 -3.99 -4.16 1.25
C PHE A 80 -4.47 -3.33 2.44
N PHE A 81 -3.67 -3.26 3.52
CA PHE A 81 -4.02 -2.45 4.70
C PHE A 81 -4.01 -0.95 4.39
N HIS A 82 -3.12 -0.46 3.52
CA HIS A 82 -3.17 0.93 3.06
C HIS A 82 -4.47 1.22 2.30
N GLY A 83 -4.89 0.31 1.42
CA GLY A 83 -6.17 0.39 0.71
C GLY A 83 -7.36 0.42 1.67
N LEU A 84 -7.38 -0.46 2.68
CA LEU A 84 -8.39 -0.43 3.74
C LEU A 84 -8.37 0.89 4.52
N SER A 85 -7.21 1.49 4.76
CA SER A 85 -7.13 2.78 5.45
C SER A 85 -7.65 3.95 4.62
N VAL A 86 -7.53 3.89 3.28
CA VAL A 86 -7.94 4.97 2.37
C VAL A 86 -9.41 4.86 1.95
N TYR A 87 -9.85 3.65 1.61
CA TYR A 87 -11.18 3.37 1.06
C TYR A 87 -12.11 2.64 2.03
N GLY A 88 -11.56 2.00 3.05
CA GLY A 88 -12.34 1.23 4.00
C GLY A 88 -13.19 2.13 4.90
N SER A 89 -14.44 1.69 5.11
CA SER A 89 -15.27 2.27 6.15
C SER A 89 -14.70 1.90 7.52
N LYS A 90 -14.55 2.88 8.42
CA LYS A 90 -14.15 2.60 9.81
C LYS A 90 -15.10 1.55 10.41
N PRO A 91 -14.57 0.44 10.99
CA PRO A 91 -15.40 -0.53 11.67
C PRO A 91 -16.28 0.13 12.74
N ARG A 92 -17.50 -0.39 12.94
CA ARG A 92 -18.47 0.21 13.87
C ARG A 92 -17.93 0.35 15.29
N PHE A 93 -17.11 -0.60 15.75
CA PHE A 93 -16.49 -0.56 17.07
C PHE A 93 -15.48 0.60 17.21
N LEU A 94 -14.70 0.85 16.16
CA LEU A 94 -13.66 1.89 16.11
C LEU A 94 -14.29 3.28 16.10
N ARG A 95 -15.37 3.43 15.33
CA ARG A 95 -16.18 4.67 15.30
C ARG A 95 -16.83 4.95 16.65
N LYS A 96 -17.43 3.94 17.30
CA LYS A 96 -17.98 4.06 18.66
C LYS A 96 -16.88 4.41 19.69
N TRP A 97 -15.68 3.86 19.53
CA TRP A 97 -14.56 4.18 20.42
C TRP A 97 -14.11 5.64 20.26
N GLU A 98 -13.93 6.14 19.02
CA GLU A 98 -13.62 7.54 18.75
C GLU A 98 -14.68 8.50 19.29
N GLU A 99 -15.97 8.19 19.07
CA GLU A 99 -17.08 8.98 19.60
C GLU A 99 -17.01 9.10 21.14
N ARG A 100 -16.64 8.03 21.84
CA ARG A 100 -16.41 8.06 23.29
C ARG A 100 -15.22 8.93 23.68
N GLN A 101 -14.10 8.87 22.96
CA GLN A 101 -12.93 9.70 23.27
C GLN A 101 -13.24 11.19 23.05
N ILE A 102 -13.87 11.53 21.93
CA ILE A 102 -14.28 12.91 21.64
C ILE A 102 -15.26 13.43 22.69
N LYS A 103 -16.13 12.56 23.22
CA LYS A 103 -17.06 12.92 24.30
C LYS A 103 -16.31 13.27 25.60
N LYS A 104 -15.30 12.48 25.98
CA LYS A 104 -14.46 12.75 27.17
C LYS A 104 -13.79 14.13 27.10
N TYR A 105 -13.09 14.42 26.00
CA TYR A 105 -12.40 15.71 25.79
C TYR A 105 -13.33 16.93 25.68
N ARG A 106 -14.65 16.73 25.62
CA ARG A 106 -15.64 17.80 25.53
C ARG A 106 -16.41 18.01 26.83
N GLU A 107 -16.34 17.04 27.74
CA GLU A 107 -16.94 17.06 29.07
C GLU A 107 -15.92 17.44 30.15
N GLU A 108 -14.62 17.32 29.83
CA GLU A 108 -13.48 17.99 30.49
C GLU A 108 -13.26 19.41 29.95
#